data_AF-A0A1F9KKF7-F1
#
_entry.id   AF-A0A1F9KKF7-F1
#
_cell.length_a   1.000
_cell.length_b   1.000
_cell.length_c   1.000
_cell.angle_alpha   90.00
_cell.angle_beta   90.00
_cell.angle_gamma   90.00
#
_symmetry.space_group_name_H-M   'P 1'
#
loop_
_entity.id
_entity.type
_entity.pdbx_description
1 polymer ?
#
loop_
_entity_poly.entity_id
_entity_poly.type
_entity_poly.pdbx_seq_one_letter_code
_entity_poly.pdbx_strand_id
1 'polypeptide(L)'
;AVIATHAVGTGFHADGGAVAKVVSEHSPMTMVLRPHPGPPAWLPAMNNGEIEFGIIVGSDGATAYRGIGAHRRAYPNIRLLMIGAPMHLAFWAPISSPIKTTADLKGKRVPSGWAGLPIIQYTGGAALANGGLTWDDVVKVPVAELAENLRAFMEGRTDVLWHSVGAPAIQEANARIRGGVRMVAIGSSPESLKRMADFNPGTYMMMLKKGVAVGIVEDVPAQSEDITVVSPVQLPEEVVHTVLKVLWDNNDELRKITPRMRGWTT
;
A
#
# COMPACT_ATOMS: atom_id res chain seq x y z
N ALA A 1 11.00 10.38 -20.75
CA ALA A 1 10.03 9.36 -20.34
C ALA A 1 9.14 9.91 -19.23
N VAL A 2 7.89 9.47 -19.15
CA VAL A 2 6.92 9.84 -18.11
C VAL A 2 6.89 8.75 -17.04
N ILE A 3 6.86 9.17 -15.77
CA ILE A 3 6.53 8.29 -14.64
C ILE A 3 5.20 8.75 -14.01
N ALA A 4 4.18 7.91 -14.15
CA ALA A 4 2.89 8.12 -13.52
C ALA A 4 3.00 7.89 -12.00
N THR A 5 2.48 8.83 -11.24
CA THR A 5 2.47 8.79 -9.76
C THR A 5 1.08 9.05 -9.24
N HIS A 6 0.89 8.89 -7.93
CA HIS A 6 -0.30 9.39 -7.26
C HIS A 6 -0.25 10.93 -7.13
N ALA A 7 -1.27 11.52 -6.52
CA ALA A 7 -1.37 12.97 -6.35
C ALA A 7 -0.14 13.58 -5.65
N VAL A 8 0.14 14.85 -5.95
CA VAL A 8 1.21 15.61 -5.30
C VAL A 8 0.99 15.61 -3.78
N GLY A 9 2.08 15.47 -3.01
CA GLY A 9 2.04 15.37 -1.55
C GLY A 9 1.85 13.96 -1.00
N THR A 10 1.64 12.95 -1.86
CA THR A 10 1.61 11.54 -1.44
C THR A 10 3.00 10.91 -1.36
N GLY A 11 3.13 9.85 -0.56
CA GLY A 11 4.35 9.04 -0.50
C GLY A 11 4.74 8.46 -1.87
N PHE A 12 3.77 7.99 -2.66
CA PHE A 12 4.03 7.44 -4.00
C PHE A 12 4.53 8.49 -5.00
N HIS A 13 4.12 9.76 -4.86
CA HIS A 13 4.67 10.85 -5.66
C HIS A 13 6.13 11.13 -5.29
N ALA A 14 6.46 11.11 -3.99
CA ALA A 14 7.85 11.22 -3.53
C ALA A 14 8.70 10.01 -3.98
N ASP A 15 8.15 8.80 -3.93
CA ASP A 15 8.82 7.57 -4.38
C ASP A 15 9.15 7.64 -5.89
N GLY A 16 8.18 8.06 -6.71
CA GLY A 16 8.41 8.27 -8.14
C GLY A 16 9.39 9.40 -8.44
N GLY A 17 9.40 10.46 -7.63
CA GLY A 17 10.35 11.57 -7.77
C GLY A 17 11.79 11.15 -7.46
N ALA A 18 11.98 10.28 -6.47
CA ALA A 18 13.30 9.72 -6.16
C ALA A 18 13.84 8.86 -7.32
N VAL A 19 12.99 7.97 -7.87
CA VAL A 19 13.34 7.17 -9.07
C VAL A 19 13.67 8.08 -10.25
N ALA A 20 12.82 9.06 -10.54
CA ALA A 20 13.01 9.99 -11.66
C ALA A 20 14.30 10.80 -11.54
N LYS A 21 14.63 11.26 -10.33
CA LYS A 21 15.85 12.02 -10.05
C LYS A 21 17.10 11.18 -10.37
N VAL A 22 17.24 10.00 -9.76
CA VAL A 22 18.43 9.14 -9.93
C VAL A 22 18.62 8.77 -11.40
N VAL A 23 17.54 8.37 -12.09
CA VAL A 23 17.64 8.03 -13.52
C VAL A 23 18.03 9.23 -14.37
N SER A 24 17.47 10.41 -14.09
CA SER A 24 17.76 11.61 -14.89
C SER A 24 19.16 12.18 -14.68
N GLU A 25 19.75 11.95 -13.50
CA GLU A 25 21.10 12.43 -13.18
C GLU A 25 22.20 11.49 -13.72
N HIS A 26 21.90 10.20 -13.84
CA HIS A 26 22.89 9.17 -14.21
C HIS A 26 22.61 8.52 -15.57
N SER A 27 21.74 9.12 -16.39
CA SER A 27 21.52 8.68 -17.77
C SER A 27 21.14 9.83 -18.70
N PRO A 28 21.24 9.66 -20.04
CA PRO A 28 20.71 10.64 -21.00
C PRO A 28 19.19 10.79 -20.97
N MET A 29 18.46 9.96 -20.21
CA MET A 29 17.02 9.97 -20.15
C MET A 29 16.50 10.94 -19.10
N THR A 30 15.74 11.94 -19.52
CA THR A 30 14.94 12.75 -18.58
C THR A 30 13.64 12.04 -18.24
N MET A 31 13.43 11.76 -16.95
CA MET A 31 12.16 11.27 -16.40
C MET A 31 11.33 12.41 -15.81
N VAL A 32 10.08 12.56 -16.25
CA VAL A 32 9.16 13.58 -15.76
C VAL A 32 7.99 12.96 -15.00
N LEU A 33 7.71 13.51 -13.82
CA LEU A 33 6.58 13.07 -13.00
C LEU A 33 5.25 13.51 -13.62
N ARG A 34 4.29 12.60 -13.67
CA ARG A 34 2.89 12.91 -13.98
C ARG A 34 1.98 12.45 -12.84
N PRO A 35 1.50 13.36 -11.99
CA PRO A 35 0.58 13.03 -10.91
C PRO A 35 -0.80 12.66 -11.44
N HIS A 36 -1.41 11.64 -10.84
CA HIS A 36 -2.79 11.21 -11.11
C HIS A 36 -3.52 10.90 -9.79
N PRO A 37 -4.87 10.89 -9.77
CA PRO A 37 -5.62 10.48 -8.58
C PRO A 37 -5.33 9.06 -8.10
N GLY A 38 -4.91 8.17 -9.01
CA GLY A 38 -4.48 6.81 -8.70
C GLY A 38 -4.36 5.94 -9.94
N PRO A 39 -3.98 4.66 -9.79
CA PRO A 39 -3.73 3.73 -10.90
C PRO A 39 -4.84 3.60 -11.93
N PRO A 40 -6.15 3.54 -11.56
CA PRO A 40 -7.22 3.50 -12.56
C PRO A 40 -7.20 4.65 -13.57
N ALA A 41 -6.62 5.81 -13.22
CA ALA A 41 -6.55 6.98 -14.09
C ALA A 41 -5.39 6.94 -15.11
N TRP A 42 -4.35 6.12 -14.89
CA TRP A 42 -3.16 6.08 -15.76
C TRP A 42 -2.83 4.69 -16.32
N LEU A 43 -3.28 3.60 -15.68
CA LEU A 43 -3.15 2.23 -16.19
C LEU A 43 -3.66 2.05 -17.63
N PRO A 44 -4.76 2.70 -18.08
CA PRO A 44 -5.20 2.61 -19.47
C PRO A 44 -4.16 3.11 -20.48
N ALA A 45 -3.59 4.30 -20.20
CA ALA A 45 -2.58 4.93 -21.06
C ALA A 45 -1.27 4.12 -21.04
N MET A 46 -0.84 3.64 -19.87
CA MET A 46 0.29 2.71 -19.79
C MET A 46 0.02 1.45 -20.60
N ASN A 47 -1.15 0.82 -20.47
CA ASN A 47 -1.46 -0.40 -21.21
C ASN A 47 -1.44 -0.20 -22.74
N ASN A 48 -1.65 1.03 -23.22
CA ASN A 48 -1.52 1.41 -24.63
C ASN A 48 -0.09 1.81 -25.05
N GLY A 49 0.86 1.87 -24.11
CA GLY A 49 2.23 2.31 -24.34
C GLY A 49 2.42 3.84 -24.31
N GLU A 50 1.43 4.60 -23.86
CA GLU A 50 1.47 6.08 -23.82
C GLU A 50 2.14 6.65 -22.55
N ILE A 51 2.38 5.79 -21.55
CA ILE A 51 3.08 6.11 -20.30
C ILE A 51 4.12 5.01 -20.06
N GLU A 52 5.39 5.41 -19.93
CA GLU A 52 6.51 4.47 -19.88
C GLU A 52 6.73 3.85 -18.50
N PHE A 53 6.47 4.60 -17.42
CA PHE A 53 6.72 4.13 -16.06
C PHE A 53 5.58 4.49 -15.11
N GLY A 54 5.43 3.75 -14.03
CA GLY A 54 4.42 4.03 -13.00
C GLY A 54 4.82 3.50 -11.63
N ILE A 55 4.39 4.21 -10.59
CA ILE A 55 4.49 3.76 -9.20
C ILE A 55 3.14 3.22 -8.74
N ILE A 56 3.12 1.94 -8.36
CA ILE A 56 1.92 1.24 -7.93
C ILE A 56 2.24 0.25 -6.81
N VAL A 57 1.27 -0.05 -5.95
CA VAL A 57 1.40 -1.15 -4.99
C VAL A 57 1.32 -2.47 -5.74
N GLY A 58 2.16 -3.45 -5.38
CA GLY A 58 2.27 -4.72 -6.08
C GLY A 58 0.96 -5.49 -6.16
N SER A 59 0.12 -5.42 -5.12
CA SER A 59 -1.21 -6.03 -5.13
C SER A 59 -2.18 -5.34 -6.11
N ASP A 60 -2.14 -4.01 -6.18
CA ASP A 60 -2.91 -3.23 -7.13
C ASP A 60 -2.42 -3.49 -8.58
N GLY A 61 -1.11 -3.64 -8.78
CA GLY A 61 -0.53 -4.08 -10.07
C GLY A 61 -0.95 -5.49 -10.47
N ALA A 62 -0.94 -6.45 -9.54
CA ALA A 62 -1.35 -7.82 -9.80
C ALA A 62 -2.84 -7.94 -10.14
N THR A 63 -3.69 -7.20 -9.42
CA THR A 63 -5.13 -7.15 -9.67
C THR A 63 -5.47 -6.39 -10.96
N ALA A 64 -4.74 -5.31 -11.27
CA ALA A 64 -4.82 -4.58 -12.54
C ALA A 64 -4.47 -5.48 -13.74
N TYR A 65 -3.36 -6.24 -13.65
CA TYR A 65 -2.93 -7.14 -14.71
C TYR A 65 -4.00 -8.19 -15.04
N ARG A 66 -4.70 -8.70 -14.02
CA ARG A 66 -5.74 -9.74 -14.15
C ARG A 66 -7.14 -9.21 -14.39
N GLY A 67 -7.39 -7.92 -14.14
CA GLY A 67 -8.73 -7.33 -14.21
C GLY A 67 -9.67 -7.84 -13.14
N ILE A 68 -9.18 -7.98 -11.92
CA ILE A 68 -9.93 -8.42 -10.75
C ILE A 68 -9.90 -7.37 -9.65
N GLY A 69 -10.69 -7.58 -8.61
CA GLY A 69 -10.70 -6.71 -7.44
C GLY A 69 -11.08 -5.27 -7.79
N ALA A 70 -10.21 -4.31 -7.46
CA ALA A 70 -10.45 -2.88 -7.73
C ALA A 70 -10.54 -2.53 -9.22
N HIS A 71 -10.10 -3.43 -10.11
CA HIS A 71 -10.07 -3.22 -11.55
C HIS A 71 -11.17 -4.04 -12.24
N ARG A 72 -12.00 -3.36 -13.03
CA ARG A 72 -13.09 -3.99 -13.81
C ARG A 72 -12.65 -4.55 -15.16
N ARG A 73 -11.39 -4.33 -15.55
CA ARG A 73 -10.79 -4.83 -16.80
C ARG A 73 -9.31 -5.10 -16.58
N ALA A 74 -8.78 -6.04 -17.36
CA ALA A 74 -7.37 -6.41 -17.33
C ALA A 74 -6.50 -5.39 -18.08
N TYR A 75 -5.28 -5.19 -17.56
CA TYR A 75 -4.21 -4.41 -18.21
C TYR A 75 -3.00 -5.32 -18.46
N PRO A 76 -3.08 -6.28 -19.40
CA PRO A 76 -2.09 -7.34 -19.57
C PRO A 76 -0.74 -6.85 -20.11
N ASN A 77 -0.64 -5.58 -20.51
CA ASN A 77 0.58 -5.00 -21.05
C ASN A 77 1.49 -4.41 -19.95
N ILE A 78 1.07 -4.35 -18.68
CA ILE A 78 1.97 -3.88 -17.61
C ILE A 78 2.97 -4.97 -17.20
N ARG A 79 4.18 -4.58 -16.82
CA ARG A 79 5.26 -5.44 -16.33
C ARG A 79 5.86 -4.83 -15.07
N LEU A 80 6.20 -5.68 -14.11
CA LEU A 80 6.96 -5.30 -12.93
C LEU A 80 8.42 -5.09 -13.33
N LEU A 81 8.99 -3.94 -12.99
CA LEU A 81 10.40 -3.62 -13.21
C LEU A 81 11.22 -3.73 -11.93
N MET A 82 10.74 -3.12 -10.85
CA MET A 82 11.47 -3.05 -9.59
C MET A 82 10.50 -3.19 -8.42
N ILE A 83 10.92 -3.98 -7.43
CA ILE A 83 10.28 -4.07 -6.13
C ILE A 83 10.97 -3.07 -5.19
N GLY A 84 10.19 -2.19 -4.59
CA GLY A 84 10.63 -1.17 -3.67
C GLY A 84 10.35 -1.53 -2.21
N ALA A 85 10.28 -0.52 -1.35
CA ALA A 85 10.05 -0.72 0.07
C ALA A 85 8.66 -1.33 0.36
N PRO A 86 8.57 -2.21 1.36
CA PRO A 86 7.30 -2.72 1.83
C PRO A 86 6.49 -1.62 2.51
N MET A 87 5.19 -1.67 2.30
CA MET A 87 4.18 -0.89 3.00
C MET A 87 3.40 -1.84 3.91
N HIS A 88 3.32 -1.51 5.19
CA HIS A 88 2.56 -2.28 6.17
C HIS A 88 1.20 -1.63 6.41
N LEU A 89 0.12 -2.38 6.27
CA LEU A 89 -1.26 -1.94 6.45
C LEU A 89 -1.91 -2.74 7.58
N ALA A 90 -2.74 -2.09 8.40
CA ALA A 90 -3.41 -2.76 9.48
C ALA A 90 -4.67 -2.03 9.94
N PHE A 91 -5.52 -2.80 10.63
CA PHE A 91 -6.46 -2.22 11.58
C PHE A 91 -5.73 -1.84 12.88
N TRP A 92 -6.20 -0.79 13.54
CA TRP A 92 -5.68 -0.28 14.79
C TRP A 92 -6.81 -0.15 15.79
N ALA A 93 -6.60 -0.59 17.02
CA ALA A 93 -7.58 -0.55 18.09
C ALA A 93 -7.01 0.19 19.30
N PRO A 94 -7.84 0.80 20.18
CA PRO A 94 -7.38 1.30 21.47
C PRO A 94 -6.66 0.21 22.27
N ILE A 95 -5.61 0.54 23.02
CA ILE A 95 -4.92 -0.47 23.86
C ILE A 95 -5.85 -1.09 24.91
N SER A 96 -6.85 -0.35 25.38
CA SER A 96 -7.88 -0.87 26.31
C SER A 96 -8.90 -1.81 25.67
N SER A 97 -9.00 -1.84 24.34
CA SER A 97 -9.91 -2.73 23.61
C SER A 97 -9.50 -4.20 23.81
N PRO A 98 -10.41 -5.18 23.68
CA PRO A 98 -10.05 -6.60 23.57
C PRO A 98 -9.60 -7.01 22.16
N ILE A 99 -9.76 -6.19 21.12
CA ILE A 99 -9.49 -6.52 19.70
C ILE A 99 -7.98 -6.61 19.42
N LYS A 100 -7.39 -7.82 19.40
CA LYS A 100 -5.93 -8.00 19.22
C LYS A 100 -5.57 -8.60 17.87
N THR A 101 -6.47 -9.40 17.31
CA THR A 101 -6.29 -10.09 16.03
C THR A 101 -7.41 -9.72 15.06
N THR A 102 -7.19 -9.91 13.76
CA THR A 102 -8.23 -9.67 12.76
C THR A 102 -9.47 -10.54 12.96
N ALA A 103 -9.36 -11.71 13.60
CA ALA A 103 -10.51 -12.55 13.96
C ALA A 103 -11.42 -11.88 15.02
N ASP A 104 -10.87 -11.03 15.89
CA ASP A 104 -11.64 -10.32 16.93
C ASP A 104 -12.55 -9.23 16.35
N LEU A 105 -12.42 -8.92 15.06
CA LEU A 105 -13.25 -7.93 14.36
C LEU A 105 -14.68 -8.41 14.12
N LYS A 106 -14.98 -9.70 14.36
CA LYS A 106 -16.34 -10.22 14.23
C LYS A 106 -17.34 -9.43 15.08
N GLY A 107 -18.39 -8.94 14.43
CA GLY A 107 -19.42 -8.10 15.01
C GLY A 107 -18.96 -6.71 15.47
N LYS A 108 -17.75 -6.28 15.10
CA LYS A 108 -17.22 -4.94 15.43
C LYS A 108 -17.52 -3.95 14.33
N ARG A 109 -17.50 -2.66 14.69
CA ARG A 109 -17.71 -1.53 13.79
C ARG A 109 -16.43 -1.24 13.04
N VAL A 110 -16.40 -1.57 11.75
CA VAL A 110 -15.20 -1.50 10.90
C VAL A 110 -15.43 -0.47 9.79
N PRO A 111 -14.46 0.43 9.52
CA PRO A 111 -14.55 1.36 8.41
C PRO A 111 -14.60 0.62 7.07
N SER A 112 -15.53 1.01 6.21
CA SER A 112 -15.87 0.28 4.96
C SER A 112 -16.33 1.24 3.86
N GLY A 113 -16.55 0.72 2.66
CA GLY A 113 -17.12 1.47 1.53
C GLY A 113 -16.05 2.17 0.70
N TRP A 114 -15.23 3.02 1.33
CA TRP A 114 -14.02 3.63 0.75
C TRP A 114 -14.23 4.18 -0.67
N ALA A 115 -15.31 4.94 -0.87
CA ALA A 115 -15.76 5.34 -2.21
C ALA A 115 -14.68 6.11 -3.01
N GLY A 116 -13.83 6.90 -2.34
CA GLY A 116 -12.74 7.62 -2.99
C GLY A 116 -11.40 6.89 -3.00
N LEU A 117 -11.26 5.80 -2.22
CA LEU A 117 -10.08 4.92 -2.20
C LEU A 117 -10.47 3.44 -2.30
N PRO A 118 -11.04 2.97 -3.44
CA PRO A 118 -11.62 1.64 -3.55
C PRO A 118 -10.65 0.49 -3.24
N ILE A 119 -9.35 0.68 -3.45
CA ILE A 119 -8.32 -0.32 -3.13
C ILE A 119 -8.31 -0.72 -1.64
N ILE A 120 -8.74 0.17 -0.74
CA ILE A 120 -8.80 -0.11 0.69
C ILE A 120 -9.88 -1.16 1.00
N GLN A 121 -10.95 -1.24 0.20
CA GLN A 121 -11.96 -2.30 0.34
C GLN A 121 -11.33 -3.70 0.13
N TYR A 122 -10.28 -3.78 -0.70
CA TYR A 122 -9.56 -5.01 -1.00
C TYR A 122 -8.47 -5.32 0.01
N THR A 123 -7.65 -4.33 0.38
CA THR A 123 -6.58 -4.53 1.36
C THR A 123 -7.14 -4.75 2.77
N GLY A 124 -8.18 -4.01 3.18
CA GLY A 124 -8.91 -4.26 4.43
C GLY A 124 -9.69 -5.57 4.40
N GLY A 125 -10.26 -5.93 3.25
CA GLY A 125 -10.91 -7.23 3.05
C GLY A 125 -9.94 -8.41 3.15
N ALA A 126 -8.71 -8.26 2.68
CA ALA A 126 -7.66 -9.27 2.84
C ALA A 126 -7.29 -9.48 4.32
N ALA A 127 -7.22 -8.41 5.11
CA ALA A 127 -7.01 -8.51 6.55
C ALA A 127 -8.19 -9.22 7.26
N LEU A 128 -9.43 -8.98 6.84
CA LEU A 128 -10.60 -9.72 7.35
C LEU A 128 -10.55 -11.19 6.94
N ALA A 129 -10.28 -11.48 5.66
CA ALA A 129 -10.18 -12.84 5.12
C ALA A 129 -9.08 -13.65 5.83
N ASN A 130 -7.95 -13.00 6.14
CA ASN A 130 -6.89 -13.58 6.96
C ASN A 130 -7.44 -14.06 8.33
N GLY A 131 -8.24 -13.23 9.00
CA GLY A 131 -8.95 -13.56 10.24
C GLY A 131 -10.09 -14.58 10.10
N GLY A 132 -10.35 -15.07 8.88
CA GLY A 132 -11.46 -15.98 8.59
C GLY A 132 -12.82 -15.28 8.52
N LEU A 133 -12.83 -13.96 8.28
CA LEU A 133 -14.01 -13.12 8.24
C LEU A 133 -14.26 -12.57 6.83
N THR A 134 -15.49 -12.15 6.60
CA THR A 134 -15.91 -11.36 5.45
C THR A 134 -16.43 -10.00 5.89
N TRP A 135 -16.72 -9.11 4.94
CA TRP A 135 -17.38 -7.84 5.21
C TRP A 135 -18.79 -7.97 5.80
N ASP A 136 -19.40 -9.16 5.74
CA ASP A 136 -20.72 -9.44 6.35
C ASP A 136 -20.62 -9.92 7.79
N ASP A 137 -19.42 -10.31 8.25
CA ASP A 137 -19.16 -10.66 9.64
C ASP A 137 -18.90 -9.43 10.53
N VAL A 138 -18.88 -8.22 9.96
CA VAL A 138 -18.60 -6.96 10.67
C VAL A 138 -19.73 -5.95 10.49
N VAL A 139 -19.84 -5.01 11.42
CA VAL A 139 -20.74 -3.86 11.29
C VAL A 139 -20.05 -2.82 10.41
N LYS A 140 -20.47 -2.75 9.15
CA LYS A 140 -19.92 -1.82 8.15
C LYS A 140 -20.26 -0.37 8.51
N VAL A 141 -19.25 0.45 8.73
CA VAL A 141 -19.39 1.91 8.89
C VAL A 141 -18.83 2.58 7.63
N PRO A 142 -19.68 3.18 6.78
CA PRO A 142 -19.21 3.84 5.56
C PRO A 142 -18.30 5.03 5.87
N VAL A 143 -17.18 5.10 5.17
CA VAL A 143 -16.26 6.24 5.10
C VAL A 143 -15.77 6.39 3.65
N ALA A 144 -15.60 7.61 3.16
CA ALA A 144 -15.14 7.85 1.80
C ALA A 144 -13.61 7.82 1.70
N GLU A 145 -12.93 8.42 2.69
CA GLU A 145 -11.50 8.78 2.65
C GLU A 145 -10.79 8.53 4.00
N LEU A 146 -9.45 8.49 4.00
CA LEU A 146 -8.63 8.25 5.20
C LEU A 146 -8.87 9.27 6.33
N ALA A 147 -9.11 10.54 5.98
CA ALA A 147 -9.38 11.59 6.97
C ALA A 147 -10.73 11.40 7.67
N GLU A 148 -11.76 10.95 6.93
CA GLU A 148 -13.06 10.63 7.50
C GLU A 148 -12.97 9.37 8.39
N ASN A 149 -12.21 8.37 7.97
CA ASN A 149 -11.89 7.18 8.77
C ASN A 149 -11.24 7.53 10.12
N LEU A 150 -10.26 8.43 10.16
CA LEU A 150 -9.68 8.91 11.42
C LEU A 150 -10.74 9.61 12.28
N ARG A 151 -11.53 10.50 11.70
CA ARG A 151 -12.60 11.21 12.42
C ARG A 151 -13.62 10.22 13.02
N ALA A 152 -14.08 9.26 12.23
CA ALA A 152 -15.02 8.23 12.66
C ALA A 152 -14.48 7.41 13.83
N PHE A 153 -13.20 7.06 13.81
CA PHE A 153 -12.53 6.35 14.89
C PHE A 153 -12.43 7.22 16.16
N MET A 154 -12.02 8.49 16.02
CA MET A 154 -11.91 9.42 17.15
C MET A 154 -13.27 9.76 17.79
N GLU A 155 -14.34 9.79 16.99
CA GLU A 155 -15.73 9.94 17.44
C GLU A 155 -16.30 8.63 18.05
N GLY A 156 -15.54 7.54 18.03
CA GLY A 156 -15.99 6.24 18.50
C GLY A 156 -17.10 5.63 17.64
N ARG A 157 -17.26 6.05 16.38
CA ARG A 157 -18.19 5.44 15.41
C ARG A 157 -17.70 4.09 14.90
N THR A 158 -16.38 3.92 14.79
CA THR A 158 -15.74 2.62 14.53
C THR A 158 -14.98 2.14 15.76
N ASP A 159 -14.85 0.81 15.90
CA ASP A 159 -14.05 0.19 16.96
C ASP A 159 -12.57 0.10 16.58
N VAL A 160 -12.28 0.24 15.28
CA VAL A 160 -10.93 0.22 14.72
C VAL A 160 -10.75 1.31 13.66
N LEU A 161 -9.50 1.66 13.44
CA LEU A 161 -9.01 2.54 12.38
C LEU A 161 -8.25 1.71 11.35
N TRP A 162 -8.43 1.96 10.04
CA TRP A 162 -7.54 1.39 9.03
C TRP A 162 -6.46 2.39 8.63
N HIS A 163 -5.19 2.02 8.70
CA HIS A 163 -4.11 2.86 8.17
C HIS A 163 -2.79 2.08 8.01
N SER A 164 -1.88 2.64 7.21
CA SER A 164 -0.48 2.24 7.16
C SER A 164 0.29 2.54 8.44
N VAL A 165 1.25 1.67 8.77
CA VAL A 165 2.23 1.87 9.85
C VAL A 165 3.03 3.17 9.62
N GLY A 166 3.27 3.92 10.69
CA GLY A 166 4.05 5.16 10.66
C GLY A 166 3.30 6.40 10.17
N ALA A 167 2.02 6.29 9.83
CA ALA A 167 1.26 7.43 9.36
C ALA A 167 0.96 8.47 10.47
N PRO A 168 0.87 9.78 10.12
CA PRO A 168 0.50 10.82 11.07
C PRO A 168 -0.84 10.57 11.78
N ALA A 169 -1.81 9.95 11.11
CA ALA A 169 -3.09 9.58 11.71
C ALA A 169 -2.95 8.63 12.90
N ILE A 170 -1.97 7.70 12.86
CA ILE A 170 -1.67 6.79 13.98
C ILE A 170 -1.04 7.55 15.14
N GLN A 171 -0.16 8.51 14.85
CA GLN A 171 0.43 9.39 15.86
C GLN A 171 -0.65 10.20 16.58
N GLU A 172 -1.56 10.81 15.81
CA GLU A 172 -2.68 11.57 16.36
C GLU A 172 -3.60 10.69 17.23
N ALA A 173 -4.03 9.55 16.70
CA ALA A 173 -4.88 8.62 17.44
C ALA A 173 -4.21 8.14 18.74
N ASN A 174 -2.92 7.80 18.68
CA ASN A 174 -2.16 7.35 19.84
C ASN A 174 -2.03 8.43 20.92
N ALA A 175 -1.87 9.70 20.52
CA ALA A 175 -1.76 10.82 21.46
C ALA A 175 -3.10 11.17 22.13
N ARG A 176 -4.22 11.00 21.41
CA ARG A 176 -5.55 11.44 21.86
C ARG A 176 -6.36 10.36 22.58
N ILE A 177 -6.12 9.08 22.28
CA ILE A 177 -6.80 7.97 22.94
C ILE A 177 -6.07 7.64 24.25
N ARG A 178 -6.83 7.51 25.34
CA ARG A 178 -6.27 7.16 26.64
C ARG A 178 -5.54 5.81 26.58
N GLY A 179 -4.24 5.84 26.86
CA GLY A 179 -3.38 4.66 26.79
C GLY A 179 -2.90 4.32 25.37
N GLY A 180 -3.29 5.10 24.35
CA GLY A 180 -2.85 4.93 22.98
C GLY A 180 -3.60 3.87 22.18
N VAL A 181 -3.03 3.54 21.01
CA VAL A 181 -3.55 2.52 20.09
C VAL A 181 -2.53 1.40 19.91
N ARG A 182 -3.01 0.23 19.49
CA ARG A 182 -2.18 -0.88 19.04
C ARG A 182 -2.56 -1.31 17.63
N MET A 183 -1.58 -1.86 16.91
CA MET A 183 -1.84 -2.57 15.67
C MET A 183 -2.57 -3.89 15.97
N VAL A 184 -3.57 -4.23 15.15
CA VAL A 184 -4.28 -5.50 15.19
C VAL A 184 -3.50 -6.51 14.34
N ALA A 185 -3.11 -7.63 14.96
CA ALA A 185 -2.32 -8.68 14.34
C ALA A 185 -3.11 -9.44 13.26
N ILE A 186 -2.47 -9.76 12.14
CA ILE A 186 -2.97 -10.79 11.23
C ILE A 186 -2.57 -12.20 11.73
N GLY A 187 -3.31 -13.23 11.37
CA GLY A 187 -2.90 -14.62 11.53
C GLY A 187 -1.67 -14.96 10.69
N SER A 188 -0.79 -15.79 11.25
CA SER A 188 0.47 -16.23 10.64
C SER A 188 0.46 -17.69 10.15
N SER A 189 -0.67 -18.41 10.26
CA SER A 189 -0.76 -19.79 9.74
C SER A 189 -0.78 -19.81 8.21
N PRO A 190 -0.32 -20.90 7.57
CA PRO A 190 -0.41 -21.04 6.12
C PRO A 190 -1.83 -20.81 5.57
N GLU A 191 -2.87 -21.26 6.28
CA GLU A 191 -4.26 -21.10 5.88
C GLU A 191 -4.73 -19.64 5.97
N SER A 192 -4.36 -18.91 7.04
CA SER A 192 -4.73 -17.50 7.16
C SER A 192 -4.01 -16.65 6.11
N LEU A 193 -2.74 -16.94 5.84
CA LEU A 193 -1.97 -16.26 4.80
C LEU A 193 -2.50 -16.60 3.40
N LYS A 194 -2.92 -17.84 3.17
CA LYS A 194 -3.56 -18.23 1.90
C LYS A 194 -4.87 -17.47 1.68
N ARG A 195 -5.77 -17.41 2.67
CA ARG A 195 -7.03 -16.63 2.55
C ARG A 195 -6.78 -15.17 2.23
N MET A 196 -5.77 -14.58 2.87
CA MET A 196 -5.34 -13.20 2.61
C MET A 196 -4.93 -13.01 1.15
N ALA A 197 -4.00 -13.85 0.67
CA ALA A 197 -3.45 -13.76 -0.68
C ALA A 197 -4.46 -14.13 -1.78
N ASP A 198 -5.39 -15.06 -1.52
CA ASP A 198 -6.47 -15.39 -2.45
C ASP A 198 -7.44 -14.21 -2.61
N PHE A 199 -7.69 -13.45 -1.52
CA PHE A 199 -8.58 -12.29 -1.55
C PHE A 199 -7.94 -11.07 -2.24
N ASN A 200 -6.67 -10.78 -1.93
CA ASN A 200 -5.90 -9.71 -2.57
C ASN A 200 -4.49 -10.20 -2.94
N PRO A 201 -4.30 -10.72 -4.16
CA PRO A 201 -2.99 -11.20 -4.61
C PRO A 201 -1.91 -10.11 -4.49
N GLY A 202 -0.74 -10.47 -3.99
CA GLY A 202 0.37 -9.54 -3.74
C GLY A 202 0.49 -9.05 -2.29
N THR A 203 -0.46 -9.40 -1.41
CA THR A 203 -0.29 -9.24 0.05
C THR A 203 0.50 -10.41 0.64
N TYR A 204 1.34 -10.13 1.63
CA TYR A 204 2.08 -11.12 2.39
C TYR A 204 2.25 -10.69 3.86
N MET A 205 2.85 -11.52 4.70
CA MET A 205 3.08 -11.21 6.12
C MET A 205 4.54 -10.85 6.38
N MET A 206 4.75 -9.77 7.12
CA MET A 206 6.05 -9.47 7.75
C MET A 206 5.89 -9.34 9.25
N MET A 207 6.89 -9.82 9.99
CA MET A 207 6.94 -9.62 11.44
C MET A 207 7.55 -8.25 11.75
N LEU A 208 6.75 -7.35 12.33
CA LEU A 208 7.23 -6.05 12.81
C LEU A 208 7.71 -6.19 14.25
N LYS A 209 8.87 -5.61 14.55
CA LYS A 209 9.45 -5.61 15.89
C LYS A 209 8.84 -4.54 16.77
N LYS A 210 8.69 -4.85 18.05
CA LYS A 210 8.26 -3.90 19.08
C LYS A 210 9.04 -2.58 18.96
N GLY A 211 8.31 -1.46 19.00
CA GLY A 211 8.90 -0.12 19.02
C GLY A 211 9.38 0.41 17.67
N VAL A 212 9.25 -0.35 16.57
CA VAL A 212 9.63 0.13 15.23
C VAL A 212 8.78 1.33 14.77
N ALA A 213 7.55 1.43 15.27
CA ALA A 213 6.65 2.56 15.05
C ALA A 213 5.67 2.71 16.22
N VAL A 214 5.02 3.87 16.32
CA VAL A 214 3.98 4.12 17.32
C VAL A 214 2.81 3.14 17.14
N GLY A 215 2.33 2.62 18.26
CA GLY A 215 1.30 1.59 18.33
C GLY A 215 1.79 0.16 18.02
N ILE A 216 3.08 -0.05 17.73
CA ILE A 216 3.71 -1.38 17.67
C ILE A 216 4.28 -1.71 19.05
N VAL A 217 3.40 -2.16 19.95
CA VAL A 217 3.70 -2.36 21.38
C VAL A 217 4.31 -3.72 21.72
N GLU A 218 4.28 -4.64 20.76
CA GLU A 218 4.86 -5.99 20.80
C GLU A 218 5.31 -6.40 19.39
N ASP A 219 6.05 -7.51 19.30
CA ASP A 219 6.33 -8.14 18.00
C ASP A 219 5.02 -8.63 17.40
N VAL A 220 4.73 -8.26 16.15
CA VAL A 220 3.39 -8.43 15.59
C VAL A 220 3.45 -8.74 14.09
N PRO A 221 2.72 -9.79 13.62
CA PRO A 221 2.58 -10.05 12.19
C PRO A 221 1.70 -8.98 11.54
N ALA A 222 2.24 -8.32 10.53
CA ALA A 222 1.58 -7.26 9.76
C ALA A 222 1.26 -7.74 8.35
N GLN A 223 0.14 -7.27 7.80
CA GLN A 223 -0.11 -7.35 6.37
C GLN A 223 0.81 -6.35 5.66
N SER A 224 1.52 -6.85 4.66
CA SER A 224 2.50 -6.10 3.88
C SER A 224 2.23 -6.22 2.39
N GLU A 225 2.57 -5.17 1.66
CA GLU A 225 2.54 -5.11 0.20
C GLU A 225 3.73 -4.29 -0.27
N ASP A 226 4.32 -4.64 -1.40
CA ASP A 226 5.46 -3.89 -1.93
C ASP A 226 5.01 -2.70 -2.75
N ILE A 227 5.74 -1.60 -2.68
CA ILE A 227 5.62 -0.51 -3.65
C ILE A 227 6.51 -0.87 -4.83
N THR A 228 6.00 -0.72 -6.04
CA THR A 228 6.67 -1.22 -7.25
C THR A 228 6.77 -0.15 -8.33
N VAL A 229 7.81 -0.27 -9.16
CA VAL A 229 7.90 0.42 -10.45
C VAL A 229 7.43 -0.56 -11.51
N VAL A 230 6.49 -0.11 -12.34
CA VAL A 230 5.95 -0.85 -13.48
C VAL A 230 6.17 -0.11 -14.79
N SER A 231 6.16 -0.84 -15.90
CA SER A 231 6.25 -0.31 -17.25
C SER A 231 5.34 -1.08 -18.21
N PRO A 232 5.10 -0.58 -19.43
CA PRO A 232 4.39 -1.34 -20.46
C PRO A 232 5.33 -2.26 -21.26
N VAL A 233 4.81 -3.34 -21.84
CA VAL A 233 5.57 -4.25 -22.72
C VAL A 233 6.10 -3.60 -23.98
N GLN A 234 5.50 -2.47 -24.38
CA GLN A 234 5.89 -1.70 -25.54
C GLN A 234 7.21 -0.93 -25.32
N LEU A 235 7.66 -0.79 -24.08
CA LEU A 235 8.88 -0.06 -23.77
C LEU A 235 10.11 -0.86 -24.27
N PRO A 236 11.01 -0.26 -25.07
CA PRO A 236 12.18 -0.96 -25.58
C PRO A 236 13.04 -1.56 -24.45
N GLU A 237 13.55 -2.77 -24.67
CA GLU A 237 14.37 -3.49 -23.68
C GLU A 237 15.59 -2.68 -23.24
N GLU A 238 16.26 -1.98 -24.16
CA GLU A 238 17.40 -1.13 -23.83
C GLU A 238 17.03 -0.02 -22.84
N VAL A 239 15.85 0.59 -23.00
CA VAL A 239 15.36 1.61 -22.06
C VAL A 239 15.15 1.00 -20.68
N VAL A 240 14.52 -0.18 -20.61
CA VAL A 240 14.31 -0.89 -19.34
C VAL A 240 15.65 -1.24 -18.68
N HIS A 241 16.59 -1.79 -19.45
CA HIS A 241 17.90 -2.16 -18.95
C HIS A 241 18.69 -0.95 -18.45
N THR A 242 18.69 0.18 -19.17
CA THR A 242 19.32 1.42 -18.70
C THR A 242 18.73 1.89 -17.37
N VAL A 243 17.41 1.92 -17.24
CA VAL A 243 16.75 2.37 -16.01
C VAL A 243 17.09 1.47 -14.82
N LEU A 244 16.97 0.15 -15.00
CA LEU A 244 17.29 -0.81 -13.95
C LEU A 244 18.76 -0.73 -13.54
N LYS A 245 19.68 -0.67 -14.52
CA LYS A 245 21.11 -0.55 -14.25
C LYS A 245 21.45 0.72 -13.48
N VAL A 246 20.87 1.85 -13.86
CA VAL A 246 21.11 3.13 -13.18
C VAL A 246 20.61 3.10 -11.74
N LEU A 247 19.42 2.57 -11.51
CA LEU A 247 18.88 2.42 -10.15
C LEU A 247 19.72 1.43 -9.31
N TRP A 248 20.23 0.37 -9.93
CA TRP A 248 21.09 -0.63 -9.29
C TRP A 248 22.44 -0.04 -8.89
N ASP A 249 23.15 0.55 -9.85
CA ASP A 249 24.50 1.08 -9.64
C ASP A 249 24.50 2.28 -8.68
N ASN A 250 23.37 2.98 -8.52
CA ASN A 250 23.22 4.17 -7.68
C ASN A 250 22.23 3.97 -6.51
N ASN A 251 22.03 2.73 -6.05
CA ASN A 251 21.06 2.42 -4.99
C ASN A 251 21.34 3.18 -3.69
N ASP A 252 22.62 3.39 -3.35
CA ASP A 252 23.03 4.16 -2.18
C ASP A 252 22.57 5.62 -2.22
N GLU A 253 22.50 6.21 -3.42
CA GLU A 253 21.94 7.55 -3.60
C GLU A 253 20.42 7.51 -3.45
N LEU A 254 19.75 6.58 -4.13
CA LEU A 254 18.30 6.39 -4.03
C LEU A 254 17.85 6.31 -2.57
N ARG A 255 18.50 5.47 -1.77
CA ARG A 255 18.23 5.25 -0.34
C ARG A 255 18.33 6.51 0.54
N LYS A 256 19.08 7.53 0.09
CA LYS A 256 19.31 8.78 0.83
C LYS A 256 18.28 9.87 0.53
N ILE A 257 17.52 9.76 -0.58
CA ILE A 257 16.60 10.82 -1.02
C ILE A 257 15.43 10.99 -0.04
N THR A 258 14.79 9.90 0.37
CA THR A 258 13.72 9.92 1.38
C THR A 258 13.86 8.75 2.36
N PRO A 259 13.34 8.84 3.60
CA PRO A 259 13.32 7.70 4.51
C PRO A 259 12.64 6.45 3.93
N ARG A 260 11.66 6.63 3.03
CA ARG A 260 10.94 5.53 2.36
C ARG A 260 11.82 4.77 1.38
N MET A 261 12.83 5.42 0.79
CA MET A 261 13.75 4.79 -0.14
C MET A 261 14.74 3.81 0.52
N ARG A 262 14.92 3.85 1.85
CA ARG A 262 15.84 2.93 2.55
C ARG A 262 15.45 1.45 2.42
N GLY A 263 14.18 1.17 2.15
CA GLY A 263 13.69 -0.19 1.90
C GLY A 263 13.76 -0.62 0.43
N TRP A 264 14.15 0.27 -0.48
CA TRP A 264 14.27 -0.03 -1.92
C TRP A 264 15.64 -0.65 -2.17
N THR A 265 15.72 -1.97 -2.02
CA THR A 265 16.92 -2.73 -2.36
C THR A 265 16.81 -3.15 -3.82
N THR A 266 17.72 -2.64 -4.65
CA THR A 266 18.07 -3.25 -5.94
C THR A 266 19.10 -4.33 -5.64
#